data_AF-A0AAD3D1J7-F1
#
_entry.id   AF-A0AAD3D1J7-F1
#
_cell.length_a   1.000
_cell.length_b   1.000
_cell.length_c   1.000
_cell.angle_alpha   90.00
_cell.angle_beta   90.00
_cell.angle_gamma   90.00
#
_symmetry.space_group_name_H-M   'P 1'
#
loop_
_entity.id
_entity.type
_entity.pdbx_description
1 polymer ?
#
loop_
_entity_poly.entity_id
_entity_poly.type
_entity_poly.pdbx_seq_one_letter_code
_entity_poly.pdbx_strand_id
1 'polypeptide(L)'
;MILSKSKKALLLLALTALACTRFQTSQLALHRLLSSSYETCDISTISLPSQPILPVYSASYPGSGAQMSHYLYEALTGIESGDEWLHRGDTYDHVTIKTHYPARVHQIEGSRLMQRVILLIRSPMHALPSYHSYLWEKEQGLPDHTQRAPEETWIKWRNENFAQELTSWKNHLLYWMHEFEKEDRLVVSYERLVDPKQGPVESTRIANFLGRTEGVETLPPSQIPCVWDKVVNYKRVELDQDGNEISEEEGRKLNVNRNLYDDHGKVLAKNVQDEKAVGVKRRVKYVSHEDPSHPTQSLRDGKRNSSFTKEQLESMKSTINALRARFLSEYTLVVILTSYMEEIENELKLKL
;
A
#
# COMPACT_ATOMS: atom_id res chain seq x y z
N MET A 1 -53.46 -7.67 -38.79
CA MET A 1 -52.71 -6.96 -37.72
C MET A 1 -52.12 -7.97 -36.72
N ILE A 2 -51.30 -8.91 -37.21
CA ILE A 2 -50.66 -9.96 -36.40
C ILE A 2 -49.17 -9.96 -36.78
N LEU A 3 -48.40 -9.09 -36.14
CA LEU A 3 -46.94 -9.18 -36.17
C LEU A 3 -46.55 -10.35 -35.27
N SER A 4 -45.97 -11.40 -35.87
CA SER A 4 -45.70 -12.67 -35.22
C SER A 4 -44.76 -12.50 -34.03
N LYS A 5 -45.06 -13.21 -32.93
CA LYS A 5 -44.28 -13.22 -31.68
C LYS A 5 -42.78 -13.47 -31.89
N SER A 6 -42.41 -14.12 -32.99
CA SER A 6 -41.02 -14.38 -33.39
C SER A 6 -40.21 -13.10 -33.66
N LYS A 7 -40.81 -12.07 -34.28
CA LYS A 7 -40.09 -10.82 -34.59
C LYS A 7 -39.78 -9.99 -33.34
N LYS A 8 -40.62 -10.07 -32.30
CA LYS A 8 -40.37 -9.39 -31.01
C LYS A 8 -39.23 -10.04 -30.22
N ALA A 9 -39.12 -11.36 -30.26
CA ALA A 9 -38.02 -12.07 -29.60
C ALA A 9 -36.66 -11.77 -30.26
N LEU A 10 -36.62 -11.70 -31.61
CA LEU A 10 -35.40 -11.35 -32.34
C LEU A 10 -34.94 -9.92 -32.06
N LEU A 11 -35.88 -8.98 -31.94
CA LEU A 11 -35.56 -7.57 -31.64
C LEU A 11 -35.01 -7.41 -30.21
N LEU A 12 -35.55 -8.18 -29.25
CA LEU A 12 -35.09 -8.14 -27.86
C LEU A 12 -33.66 -8.71 -27.71
N LEU A 13 -33.36 -9.80 -28.42
CA LEU A 13 -32.01 -10.39 -28.48
C LEU A 13 -31.00 -9.48 -29.19
N ALA A 14 -31.42 -8.77 -30.25
CA ALA A 14 -30.56 -7.80 -30.93
C ALA A 14 -30.25 -6.58 -30.04
N LEU A 15 -31.22 -6.10 -29.27
CA LEU A 15 -31.02 -4.98 -28.34
C LEU A 15 -30.13 -5.35 -27.15
N THR A 16 -30.22 -6.55 -26.60
CA THR A 16 -29.31 -7.02 -25.54
C THR A 16 -27.90 -7.26 -26.07
N ALA A 17 -27.73 -7.78 -27.29
CA ALA A 17 -26.42 -7.92 -27.93
C ALA A 17 -25.76 -6.55 -28.24
N LEU A 18 -26.54 -5.55 -28.68
CA LEU A 18 -26.04 -4.18 -28.86
C LEU A 18 -25.67 -3.50 -27.53
N ALA A 19 -26.39 -3.79 -26.45
CA ALA A 19 -26.07 -3.26 -25.13
C ALA A 19 -24.78 -3.89 -24.56
N CYS A 20 -24.58 -5.20 -24.73
CA CYS A 20 -23.36 -5.89 -24.31
C CYS A 20 -22.11 -5.41 -25.07
N THR A 21 -22.23 -5.20 -26.40
CA THR A 21 -21.12 -4.72 -27.23
C THR A 21 -20.76 -3.25 -26.96
N ARG A 22 -21.72 -2.39 -26.62
CA ARG A 22 -21.44 -1.01 -26.16
C ARG A 22 -20.77 -0.96 -24.79
N PHE A 23 -21.10 -1.90 -23.89
CA PHE A 23 -20.47 -1.94 -22.57
C PHE A 23 -18.99 -2.38 -22.66
N GLN A 24 -18.68 -3.39 -23.49
CA GLN A 24 -17.28 -3.81 -23.72
C GLN A 24 -16.43 -2.77 -24.47
N THR A 25 -16.99 -2.07 -25.47
CA THR A 25 -16.23 -1.03 -26.19
C THR A 25 -15.95 0.20 -25.32
N SER A 26 -16.84 0.54 -24.38
CA SER A 26 -16.60 1.62 -23.41
C SER A 26 -15.48 1.30 -22.41
N GLN A 27 -15.33 0.04 -21.98
CA GLN A 27 -14.23 -0.35 -21.09
C GLN A 27 -12.87 -0.37 -21.81
N LEU A 28 -12.83 -0.86 -23.06
CA LEU A 28 -11.61 -0.85 -23.87
C LEU A 28 -11.17 0.57 -24.24
N ALA A 29 -12.10 1.49 -24.51
CA ALA A 29 -11.80 2.90 -24.77
C ALA A 29 -11.28 3.64 -23.52
N LEU A 30 -11.84 3.36 -22.34
CA LEU A 30 -11.32 3.89 -21.06
C LEU A 30 -9.92 3.34 -20.77
N HIS A 31 -9.65 2.08 -21.11
CA HIS A 31 -8.33 1.46 -20.97
C HIS A 31 -7.28 2.08 -21.91
N ARG A 32 -7.68 2.47 -23.13
CA ARG A 32 -6.79 3.16 -24.10
C ARG A 32 -6.52 4.62 -23.74
N LEU A 33 -7.48 5.33 -23.14
CA LEU A 33 -7.31 6.73 -22.71
C LEU A 33 -6.39 6.88 -21.50
N LEU A 34 -6.33 5.88 -20.62
CA LEU A 34 -5.39 5.87 -19.48
C LEU A 34 -3.96 5.44 -19.88
N SER A 35 -3.75 4.96 -21.11
CA SER A 35 -2.50 4.31 -21.53
C SER A 35 -1.50 5.24 -22.25
N SER A 36 -1.81 6.51 -22.55
CA SER A 36 -0.99 7.21 -23.56
C SER A 36 -0.95 8.75 -23.53
N SER A 37 -1.53 9.45 -22.54
CA SER A 37 -1.53 10.94 -22.59
C SER A 37 -0.90 11.66 -21.42
N TYR A 38 -0.44 10.96 -20.38
CA TYR A 38 0.38 11.63 -19.37
C TYR A 38 1.77 11.82 -19.98
N GLU A 39 2.04 13.03 -20.45
CA GLU A 39 3.41 13.56 -20.53
C GLU A 39 4.15 13.12 -19.26
N THR A 40 5.38 12.63 -19.44
CA THR A 40 6.19 11.99 -18.40
C THR A 40 6.07 12.73 -17.07
N CYS A 41 5.36 12.15 -16.08
CA CYS A 41 5.39 12.71 -14.73
C CYS A 41 6.74 12.37 -14.12
N ASP A 42 7.58 13.37 -13.94
CA ASP A 42 8.86 13.19 -13.26
C ASP A 42 8.61 13.15 -11.76
N ILE A 43 8.95 12.02 -11.14
CA ILE A 43 9.00 11.92 -9.68
C ILE A 43 10.20 12.75 -9.24
N SER A 44 9.95 13.76 -8.41
CA SER A 44 11.00 14.65 -7.93
C SER A 44 12.08 13.87 -7.19
N THR A 45 13.32 14.38 -7.22
CA THR A 45 14.39 13.80 -6.40
C THR A 45 14.02 13.93 -4.93
N ILE A 46 13.99 12.80 -4.20
CA ILE A 46 13.69 12.78 -2.77
C ILE A 46 14.81 13.48 -2.01
N SER A 47 14.45 14.41 -1.12
CA SER A 47 15.38 15.20 -0.33
C SER A 47 14.88 15.35 1.11
N LEU A 48 15.78 15.75 2.01
CA LEU A 48 15.39 16.21 3.34
C LEU A 48 14.67 17.56 3.21
N PRO A 49 13.73 17.89 4.10
CA PRO A 49 13.03 19.16 4.07
C PRO A 49 14.01 20.32 4.30
N SER A 50 13.75 21.46 3.67
CA SER A 50 14.60 22.65 3.77
C SER A 50 14.55 23.32 5.15
N GLN A 51 13.51 23.03 5.93
CA GLN A 51 13.29 23.46 7.30
C GLN A 51 12.70 22.31 8.12
N PRO A 52 12.83 22.31 9.46
CA PRO A 52 12.19 21.31 10.30
C PRO A 52 10.68 21.27 10.07
N ILE A 53 10.12 20.08 9.87
CA ILE A 53 8.68 19.83 9.73
C ILE A 53 8.20 18.88 10.82
N LEU A 54 6.93 18.98 11.22
CA LEU A 54 6.32 17.99 12.11
C LEU A 54 5.85 16.79 11.27
N PRO A 55 6.43 15.59 11.44
CA PRO A 55 6.07 14.44 10.63
C PRO A 55 4.64 13.96 10.93
N VAL A 56 4.07 13.23 9.97
CA VAL A 56 2.79 12.53 10.11
C VAL A 56 3.06 11.05 10.39
N TYR A 57 2.33 10.43 11.32
CA TYR A 57 2.41 8.98 11.47
C TYR A 57 1.89 8.26 10.23
N SER A 58 2.67 7.30 9.73
CA SER A 58 2.18 6.31 8.76
C SER A 58 1.97 4.99 9.49
N ALA A 59 0.77 4.82 10.06
CA ALA A 59 0.41 3.65 10.84
C ALA A 59 -0.22 2.57 9.96
N SER A 60 0.24 1.33 10.14
CA SER A 60 -0.41 0.17 9.52
C SER A 60 -0.08 -1.12 10.27
N TYR A 61 -0.99 -2.09 10.27
CA TYR A 61 -0.68 -3.43 10.77
C TYR A 61 0.32 -4.12 9.83
N PRO A 62 1.30 -4.91 10.32
CA PRO A 62 2.24 -5.64 9.46
C PRO A 62 1.56 -6.37 8.29
N GLY A 63 2.16 -6.30 7.10
CA GLY A 63 1.56 -6.90 5.89
C GLY A 63 0.48 -6.06 5.20
N SER A 64 0.19 -4.84 5.68
CA SER A 64 -0.85 -3.94 5.11
C SER A 64 -0.35 -2.97 4.04
N GLY A 65 0.90 -3.09 3.56
CA GLY A 65 1.44 -2.25 2.48
C GLY A 65 2.24 -1.03 2.91
N ALA A 66 2.78 -1.02 4.13
CA ALA A 66 3.52 0.11 4.70
C ALA A 66 4.68 0.61 3.81
N GLN A 67 5.44 -0.31 3.20
CA GLN A 67 6.57 0.04 2.34
C GLN A 67 6.10 0.71 1.04
N MET A 68 5.04 0.21 0.41
CA MET A 68 4.46 0.82 -0.78
C MET A 68 3.95 2.24 -0.47
N SER A 69 3.23 2.41 0.65
CA SER A 69 2.74 3.73 1.03
C SER A 69 3.88 4.70 1.38
N HIS A 70 4.97 4.21 1.98
CA HIS A 70 6.17 4.99 2.26
C HIS A 70 6.71 5.65 0.98
N TYR A 71 6.95 4.87 -0.08
CA TYR A 71 7.39 5.43 -1.37
C TYR A 71 6.37 6.36 -2.01
N LEU A 72 5.07 6.09 -1.83
CA LEU A 72 4.03 6.98 -2.34
C LEU A 72 4.10 8.35 -1.66
N TYR A 73 4.31 8.41 -0.34
CA TYR A 73 4.42 9.69 0.37
C TYR A 73 5.65 10.49 -0.07
N GLU A 74 6.78 9.81 -0.27
CA GLU A 74 7.99 10.42 -0.81
C GLU A 74 7.73 10.98 -2.21
N ALA A 75 7.14 10.18 -3.10
CA ALA A 75 6.87 10.61 -4.47
C ALA A 75 5.84 11.75 -4.55
N LEU A 76 4.88 11.81 -3.62
CA LEU A 76 3.87 12.88 -3.58
C LEU A 76 4.40 14.20 -3.04
N THR A 77 5.51 14.19 -2.27
CA THR A 77 6.00 15.38 -1.56
C THR A 77 7.44 15.78 -1.92
N GLY A 78 8.22 14.87 -2.51
CA GLY A 78 9.66 15.05 -2.72
C GLY A 78 10.49 15.01 -1.42
N ILE A 79 9.87 14.65 -0.29
CA ILE A 79 10.49 14.64 1.04
C ILE A 79 10.65 13.20 1.54
N GLU A 80 11.80 12.88 2.13
CA GLU A 80 12.11 11.56 2.68
C GLU A 80 11.12 11.13 3.78
N SER A 81 10.76 9.85 3.79
CA SER A 81 9.95 9.23 4.85
C SER A 81 10.83 8.42 5.79
N GLY A 82 10.49 8.44 7.08
CA GLY A 82 11.24 7.78 8.15
C GLY A 82 10.62 6.46 8.59
N ASP A 83 11.32 5.77 9.51
CA ASP A 83 10.89 4.51 10.11
C ASP A 83 11.20 4.51 11.61
N GLU A 84 10.29 3.98 12.42
CA GLU A 84 10.39 3.91 13.89
C GLU A 84 11.72 3.34 14.41
N TRP A 85 12.37 2.50 13.63
CA TRP A 85 13.64 1.85 13.95
C TRP A 85 14.88 2.74 13.81
N LEU A 86 14.80 3.80 12.99
CA LEU A 86 15.96 4.61 12.62
C LEU A 86 16.06 5.93 13.40
N HIS A 87 15.02 6.31 14.16
CA HIS A 87 14.99 7.59 14.84
C HIS A 87 15.64 7.53 16.23
N ARG A 88 16.79 8.21 16.35
CA ARG A 88 17.50 8.49 17.62
C ARG A 88 17.22 9.91 18.16
N GLY A 89 16.01 10.43 17.97
CA GLY A 89 15.57 11.71 18.55
C GLY A 89 15.38 12.88 17.58
N ASP A 90 15.79 12.77 16.31
CA ASP A 90 15.51 13.77 15.28
C ASP A 90 14.40 13.24 14.36
N THR A 91 13.16 13.67 14.61
CA THR A 91 11.97 13.27 13.82
C THR A 91 11.52 14.36 12.84
N TYR A 92 12.15 15.53 12.86
CA TYR A 92 11.68 16.72 12.15
C TYR A 92 12.18 16.86 10.70
N ASP A 93 12.92 15.86 10.22
CA ASP A 93 13.55 15.82 8.91
C ASP A 93 12.84 14.86 7.94
N HIS A 94 11.66 14.35 8.32
CA HIS A 94 10.89 13.40 7.51
C HIS A 94 9.44 13.85 7.37
N VAL A 95 8.82 13.54 6.23
CA VAL A 95 7.39 13.87 5.99
C VAL A 95 6.46 12.92 6.74
N THR A 96 6.85 11.65 6.86
CA THR A 96 6.12 10.66 7.63
C THR A 96 7.05 9.78 8.47
N ILE A 97 6.56 9.21 9.57
CA ILE A 97 7.24 8.14 10.30
C ILE A 97 6.42 6.86 10.19
N LYS A 98 6.96 5.83 9.54
CA LYS A 98 6.34 4.51 9.45
C LYS A 98 6.31 3.83 10.83
N THR A 99 5.17 3.25 11.20
CA THR A 99 5.04 2.50 12.44
C THR A 99 4.07 1.33 12.34
N HIS A 100 4.38 0.27 13.10
CA HIS A 100 3.50 -0.87 13.33
C HIS A 100 2.96 -0.94 14.75
N TYR A 101 3.25 0.06 15.60
CA TYR A 101 2.71 0.14 16.96
C TYR A 101 1.17 0.08 16.95
N PRO A 102 0.51 -0.53 17.95
CA PRO A 102 1.03 -1.34 19.05
C PRO A 102 1.26 -2.81 18.68
N ALA A 103 1.06 -3.20 17.41
CA ALA A 103 1.28 -4.60 16.99
C ALA A 103 2.76 -5.01 17.15
N ARG A 104 3.66 -4.02 17.20
CA ARG A 104 5.05 -4.17 17.64
C ARG A 104 5.33 -3.27 18.83
N VAL A 105 6.21 -3.74 19.73
CA VAL A 105 6.48 -3.14 21.05
C VAL A 105 7.22 -1.80 20.96
N HIS A 106 7.80 -1.47 19.81
CA HIS A 106 8.61 -0.26 19.66
C HIS A 106 7.68 0.94 19.61
N GLN A 107 7.64 1.68 20.73
CA GLN A 107 6.94 2.94 20.83
C GLN A 107 7.90 4.04 20.36
N ILE A 108 7.42 4.92 19.50
CA ILE A 108 8.23 6.02 18.98
C ILE A 108 8.43 7.05 20.11
N GLU A 109 9.67 7.20 20.58
CA GLU A 109 10.03 8.28 21.51
C GLU A 109 9.73 9.64 20.85
N GLY A 110 9.09 10.55 21.59
CA GLY A 110 8.63 11.83 21.04
C GLY A 110 7.23 11.81 20.41
N SER A 111 6.48 10.70 20.55
CA SER A 111 5.16 10.54 19.93
C SER A 111 4.14 11.63 20.22
N ARG A 112 4.25 12.28 21.39
CA ARG A 112 3.35 13.35 21.81
C ARG A 112 3.41 14.60 20.95
N LEU A 113 4.45 14.76 20.14
CA LEU A 113 4.61 15.92 19.27
C LEU A 113 4.00 15.71 17.88
N MET A 114 3.80 14.46 17.48
CA MET A 114 3.14 14.12 16.23
C MET A 114 1.63 14.18 16.43
N GLN A 115 1.00 15.13 15.74
CA GLN A 115 -0.40 15.44 15.93
C GLN A 115 -1.31 14.74 14.93
N ARG A 116 -0.76 14.14 13.87
CA ARG A 116 -1.54 13.57 12.76
C ARG A 116 -1.12 12.16 12.39
N VAL A 117 -2.07 11.39 11.88
CA VAL A 117 -1.86 10.01 11.41
C VAL A 117 -2.56 9.72 10.08
N ILE A 118 -1.85 9.04 9.19
CA ILE A 118 -2.44 8.27 8.09
C ILE A 118 -2.51 6.81 8.55
N LEU A 119 -3.72 6.29 8.69
CA LEU A 119 -3.99 4.92 9.09
C LEU A 119 -4.34 4.09 7.86
N LEU A 120 -3.38 3.28 7.39
CA LEU A 120 -3.57 2.35 6.28
C LEU A 120 -4.09 1.01 6.82
N ILE A 121 -5.31 0.66 6.41
CA ILE A 121 -6.00 -0.57 6.81
C ILE A 121 -6.05 -1.51 5.61
N ARG A 122 -5.83 -2.80 5.86
CA ARG A 122 -5.99 -3.88 4.89
C ARG A 122 -6.89 -4.97 5.47
N SER A 123 -7.65 -5.65 4.61
CA SER A 123 -8.49 -6.79 5.01
C SER A 123 -7.66 -7.81 5.80
N PRO A 124 -8.12 -8.32 6.97
CA PRO A 124 -7.36 -9.33 7.72
C PRO A 124 -7.19 -10.64 6.94
N MET A 125 -8.06 -10.92 5.95
CA MET A 125 -7.87 -12.03 5.01
C MET A 125 -6.60 -11.90 4.18
N HIS A 126 -6.09 -10.69 3.99
CA HIS A 126 -4.89 -10.40 3.19
C HIS A 126 -3.70 -9.94 4.02
N ALA A 127 -3.94 -9.22 5.12
CA ALA A 127 -2.89 -8.71 5.98
C ALA A 127 -2.17 -9.84 6.72
N LEU A 128 -2.92 -10.79 7.31
CA LEU A 128 -2.34 -11.88 8.10
C LEU A 128 -1.43 -12.81 7.25
N PRO A 129 -1.85 -13.32 6.07
CA PRO A 129 -0.96 -14.14 5.25
C PRO A 129 0.23 -13.36 4.68
N SER A 130 0.04 -12.06 4.40
CA SER A 130 1.13 -11.18 3.98
C SER A 130 2.15 -10.97 5.08
N TYR A 131 1.71 -10.86 6.34
CA TYR A 131 2.59 -10.80 7.50
C TYR A 131 3.33 -12.13 7.71
N HIS A 132 2.63 -13.25 7.66
CA HIS A 132 3.27 -14.57 7.74
C HIS A 132 4.33 -14.76 6.65
N SER A 133 4.04 -14.35 5.42
CA SER A 133 5.03 -14.45 4.32
C SER A 133 6.29 -13.66 4.63
N TYR A 134 6.17 -12.48 5.26
CA TYR A 134 7.34 -11.72 5.73
C TYR A 134 8.14 -12.48 6.80
N LEU A 135 7.45 -13.07 7.79
CA LEU A 135 8.13 -13.84 8.84
C LEU A 135 8.86 -15.05 8.24
N TRP A 136 8.21 -15.77 7.35
CA TRP A 136 8.79 -16.91 6.66
C TRP A 136 9.99 -16.51 5.79
N GLU A 137 9.92 -15.41 5.03
CA GLU A 137 11.06 -14.87 4.28
C GLU A 137 12.26 -14.64 5.21
N LYS A 138 12.05 -14.02 6.37
CA LYS A 138 13.11 -13.80 7.38
C LYS A 138 13.67 -15.10 7.93
N GLU A 139 12.81 -16.07 8.27
CA GLU A 139 13.23 -17.39 8.77
C GLU A 139 14.07 -18.17 7.75
N GLN A 140 13.77 -18.01 6.45
CA GLN A 140 14.50 -18.66 5.36
C GLN A 140 15.71 -17.87 4.86
N GLY A 141 15.99 -16.69 5.42
CA GLY A 141 17.07 -15.81 4.94
C GLY A 141 16.83 -15.30 3.51
N LEU A 142 15.57 -15.19 3.08
CA LEU A 142 15.19 -14.66 1.78
C LEU A 142 15.13 -13.13 1.81
N PRO A 143 15.35 -12.44 0.67
CA PRO A 143 15.13 -11.01 0.61
C PRO A 143 13.66 -10.66 0.83
N ASP A 144 13.41 -9.50 1.45
CA ASP A 144 12.07 -9.06 1.79
C ASP A 144 11.18 -8.90 0.57
N HIS A 145 9.93 -9.35 0.69
CA HIS A 145 8.89 -9.20 -0.32
C HIS A 145 9.11 -9.97 -1.64
N THR A 146 9.95 -11.00 -1.65
CA THR A 146 10.25 -11.81 -2.84
C THR A 146 9.40 -13.07 -2.99
N GLN A 147 8.97 -13.72 -1.91
CA GLN A 147 8.30 -15.02 -1.99
C GLN A 147 7.15 -15.15 -0.99
N ARG A 148 6.02 -15.73 -1.45
CA ARG A 148 4.91 -16.09 -0.55
C ARG A 148 5.27 -17.38 0.12
N ALA A 149 4.97 -17.45 1.42
CA ALA A 149 5.15 -18.69 2.16
C ALA A 149 4.31 -19.83 1.52
N PRO A 150 4.86 -21.06 1.41
CA PRO A 150 4.12 -22.21 0.91
C PRO A 150 2.81 -22.44 1.70
N GLU A 151 1.78 -22.94 1.03
CA GLU A 151 0.45 -23.11 1.64
C GLU A 151 0.47 -23.99 2.90
N GLU A 152 1.31 -25.02 2.93
CA GLU A 152 1.48 -25.90 4.10
C GLU A 152 2.04 -25.14 5.31
N THR A 153 3.04 -24.29 5.10
CA THR A 153 3.63 -23.46 6.16
C THR A 153 2.62 -22.44 6.68
N TRP A 154 1.85 -21.82 5.78
CA TRP A 154 0.76 -20.92 6.12
C TRP A 154 -0.31 -21.62 6.97
N ILE A 155 -0.78 -22.79 6.56
CA ILE A 155 -1.82 -23.54 7.29
C ILE A 155 -1.35 -23.84 8.71
N LYS A 156 -0.11 -24.30 8.87
CA LYS A 156 0.48 -24.58 10.19
C LYS A 156 0.51 -23.33 11.06
N TRP A 157 1.15 -22.27 10.59
CA TRP A 157 1.29 -21.02 11.35
C TRP A 157 -0.07 -20.40 11.67
N ARG A 158 -1.00 -20.38 10.72
CA ARG A 158 -2.36 -19.84 10.90
C ARG A 158 -3.08 -20.59 12.01
N ASN A 159 -3.03 -21.91 12.04
CA ASN A 159 -3.73 -22.69 13.07
C ASN A 159 -3.21 -22.38 14.48
N GLU A 160 -1.92 -22.08 14.61
CA GLU A 160 -1.27 -21.77 15.89
C GLU A 160 -1.45 -20.31 16.32
N ASN A 161 -1.48 -19.36 15.38
CA ASN A 161 -1.34 -17.92 15.68
C ASN A 161 -2.58 -17.07 15.35
N PHE A 162 -3.57 -17.62 14.64
CA PHE A 162 -4.68 -16.84 14.09
C PHE A 162 -5.41 -15.96 15.11
N ALA A 163 -5.77 -16.51 16.27
CA ALA A 163 -6.55 -15.78 17.26
C ALA A 163 -5.77 -14.59 17.85
N GLN A 164 -4.47 -14.78 18.12
CA GLN A 164 -3.58 -13.73 18.59
C GLN A 164 -3.41 -12.65 17.53
N GLU A 165 -3.16 -13.04 16.28
CA GLU A 165 -2.88 -12.09 15.20
C GLU A 165 -4.10 -11.30 14.76
N LEU A 166 -5.28 -11.93 14.74
CA LEU A 166 -6.55 -11.22 14.53
C LEU A 166 -6.82 -10.22 15.67
N THR A 167 -6.50 -10.60 16.91
CA THR A 167 -6.60 -9.69 18.07
C THR A 167 -5.62 -8.53 17.95
N SER A 168 -4.38 -8.79 17.51
CA SER A 168 -3.35 -7.77 17.26
C SER A 168 -3.79 -6.79 16.18
N TRP A 169 -4.32 -7.28 15.05
CA TRP A 169 -4.88 -6.45 13.98
C TRP A 169 -6.03 -5.56 14.48
N LYS A 170 -6.96 -6.13 15.26
CA LYS A 170 -8.07 -5.39 15.88
C LYS A 170 -7.55 -4.30 16.82
N ASN A 171 -6.61 -4.63 17.69
CA ASN A 171 -6.06 -3.70 18.68
C ASN A 171 -5.28 -2.56 18.02
N HIS A 172 -4.57 -2.85 16.92
CA HIS A 172 -3.91 -1.82 16.13
C HIS A 172 -4.91 -0.79 15.59
N LEU A 173 -6.00 -1.25 14.95
CA LEU A 173 -7.06 -0.35 14.47
C LEU A 173 -7.69 0.45 15.63
N LEU A 174 -8.04 -0.21 16.74
CA LEU A 174 -8.63 0.45 17.90
C LEU A 174 -7.73 1.55 18.47
N TYR A 175 -6.42 1.30 18.57
CA TYR A 175 -5.47 2.26 19.11
C TYR A 175 -5.46 3.56 18.29
N TRP A 176 -5.17 3.48 16.99
CA TRP A 176 -5.06 4.65 16.13
C TRP A 176 -6.40 5.37 15.90
N MET A 177 -7.52 4.66 16.02
CA MET A 177 -8.86 5.26 15.97
C MET A 177 -9.24 6.01 17.25
N HIS A 178 -8.63 5.73 18.40
CA HIS A 178 -8.89 6.47 19.64
C HIS A 178 -7.83 7.54 19.94
N GLU A 179 -6.58 7.31 19.53
CA GLU A 179 -5.46 8.19 19.90
C GLU A 179 -5.52 9.54 19.17
N PHE A 180 -6.10 9.57 17.97
CA PHE A 180 -6.18 10.78 17.14
C PHE A 180 -7.63 11.23 16.98
N GLU A 181 -7.85 12.53 16.91
CA GLU A 181 -9.15 13.08 16.52
C GLU A 181 -9.39 12.87 15.02
N LYS A 182 -10.65 12.98 14.60
CA LYS A 182 -11.05 12.70 13.22
C LYS A 182 -10.39 13.64 12.22
N GLU A 183 -10.21 14.90 12.58
CA GLU A 183 -9.62 15.94 11.73
C GLU A 183 -8.13 15.71 11.49
N ASP A 184 -7.48 15.06 12.45
CA ASP A 184 -6.06 14.73 12.50
C ASP A 184 -5.75 13.30 12.07
N ARG A 185 -6.77 12.56 11.60
CA ARG A 185 -6.64 11.19 11.11
C ARG A 185 -7.16 11.06 9.68
N LEU A 186 -6.32 10.51 8.81
CA LEU A 186 -6.74 10.01 7.50
C LEU A 186 -6.81 8.48 7.50
N VAL A 187 -8.01 7.92 7.36
CA VAL A 187 -8.19 6.48 7.14
C VAL A 187 -8.14 6.15 5.64
N VAL A 188 -7.26 5.22 5.28
CA VAL A 188 -7.03 4.74 3.90
C VAL A 188 -7.19 3.22 3.86
N SER A 189 -7.88 2.69 2.84
CA SER A 189 -7.91 1.25 2.56
C SER A 189 -6.84 0.90 1.54
N TYR A 190 -6.06 -0.14 1.84
CA TYR A 190 -5.07 -0.69 0.93
C TYR A 190 -5.70 -1.12 -0.40
N GLU A 191 -6.85 -1.81 -0.36
CA GLU A 191 -7.56 -2.31 -1.54
C GLU A 191 -8.04 -1.17 -2.44
N ARG A 192 -8.51 -0.05 -1.85
CA ARG A 192 -8.85 1.17 -2.61
C ARG A 192 -7.61 1.88 -3.16
N LEU A 193 -6.52 1.87 -2.40
CA LEU A 193 -5.27 2.51 -2.80
C LEU A 193 -4.62 1.79 -3.99
N VAL A 194 -4.72 0.47 -4.10
CA VAL A 194 -4.18 -0.31 -5.23
C VAL A 194 -5.17 -0.50 -6.38
N ASP A 195 -6.42 -0.07 -6.22
CA ASP A 195 -7.43 -0.16 -7.29
C ASP A 195 -7.17 0.90 -8.39
N PRO A 196 -7.12 0.53 -9.68
CA PRO A 196 -6.82 1.49 -10.77
C PRO A 196 -7.76 2.68 -10.90
N LYS A 197 -8.99 2.60 -10.37
CA LYS A 197 -9.96 3.69 -10.44
C LYS A 197 -9.93 4.55 -9.17
N GLN A 198 -9.80 3.93 -8.01
CA GLN A 198 -9.84 4.60 -6.72
C GLN A 198 -8.46 5.05 -6.22
N GLY A 199 -7.39 4.38 -6.64
CA GLY A 199 -6.01 4.63 -6.20
C GLY A 199 -5.53 6.06 -6.41
N PRO A 200 -5.72 6.68 -7.60
CA PRO A 200 -5.44 8.09 -7.81
C PRO A 200 -6.25 9.03 -6.89
N VAL A 201 -7.51 8.68 -6.60
CA VAL A 201 -8.39 9.45 -5.72
C VAL A 201 -7.91 9.35 -4.27
N GLU A 202 -7.56 8.16 -3.80
CA GLU A 202 -6.97 7.93 -2.48
C GLU A 202 -5.61 8.65 -2.34
N SER A 203 -4.78 8.62 -3.38
CA SER A 203 -3.49 9.32 -3.40
C SER A 203 -3.66 10.83 -3.35
N THR A 204 -4.70 11.37 -3.99
CA THR A 204 -5.06 12.79 -3.88
C THR A 204 -5.48 13.16 -2.46
N ARG A 205 -6.25 12.29 -1.79
CA ARG A 205 -6.60 12.48 -0.37
C ARG A 205 -5.38 12.47 0.54
N ILE A 206 -4.43 11.57 0.28
CA ILE A 206 -3.15 11.48 0.98
C ILE A 206 -2.33 12.75 0.78
N ALA A 207 -2.11 13.19 -0.46
CA ALA A 207 -1.37 14.42 -0.77
C ALA A 207 -1.99 15.64 -0.08
N ASN A 208 -3.31 15.81 -0.19
CA ASN A 208 -4.02 16.91 0.47
C ASN A 208 -3.93 16.86 2.00
N PHE A 209 -3.73 15.68 2.60
CA PHE A 209 -3.56 15.54 4.05
C PHE A 209 -2.13 15.87 4.48
N LEU A 210 -1.13 15.40 3.70
CA LEU A 210 0.29 15.70 3.92
C LEU A 210 0.59 17.19 3.72
N GLY A 211 0.01 17.83 2.70
CA GLY A 211 0.17 19.26 2.41
C GLY A 211 -0.43 20.21 3.45
N ARG A 212 -1.10 19.69 4.49
CA ARG A 212 -1.49 20.51 5.66
C ARG A 212 -0.32 20.74 6.63
N THR A 213 0.78 20.00 6.47
CA THR A 213 1.99 20.21 7.27
C THR A 213 2.70 21.47 6.80
N GLU A 214 3.00 22.39 7.72
CA GLU A 214 3.82 23.56 7.39
C GLU A 214 5.18 23.11 6.81
N GLY A 215 5.59 23.70 5.68
CA GLY A 215 6.83 23.35 4.98
C GLY A 215 6.73 22.12 4.06
N VAL A 216 5.57 21.49 3.93
CA VAL A 216 5.36 20.37 2.99
C VAL A 216 4.54 20.83 1.79
N GLU A 217 5.19 20.87 0.63
CA GLU A 217 4.51 21.02 -0.66
C GLU A 217 4.18 19.65 -1.23
N THR A 218 3.06 19.54 -1.94
CA THR A 218 2.65 18.29 -2.59
C THR A 218 2.41 18.49 -4.07
N LEU A 219 2.52 17.41 -4.85
CA LEU A 219 2.24 17.44 -6.28
C LEU A 219 0.83 18.00 -6.59
N PRO A 220 0.68 18.74 -7.70
CA PRO A 220 -0.62 19.22 -8.13
C PRO A 220 -1.53 18.02 -8.47
N PRO A 221 -2.86 18.12 -8.24
CA PRO A 221 -3.80 17.02 -8.47
C PRO A 221 -3.75 16.40 -9.88
N SER A 222 -3.35 17.17 -10.90
CA SER A 222 -3.21 16.70 -12.28
C SER A 222 -2.07 15.70 -12.48
N GLN A 223 -1.03 15.71 -11.62
CA GLN A 223 0.13 14.82 -11.72
C GLN A 223 -0.01 13.56 -10.86
N ILE A 224 -0.85 13.60 -9.83
CA ILE A 224 -1.04 12.50 -8.86
C ILE A 224 -1.42 11.17 -9.53
N PRO A 225 -2.34 11.10 -10.52
CA PRO A 225 -2.67 9.83 -11.16
C PRO A 225 -1.46 9.14 -11.82
N CYS A 226 -0.58 9.91 -12.46
CA CYS A 226 0.61 9.38 -13.10
C CYS A 226 1.65 8.91 -12.06
N VAL A 227 1.88 9.69 -11.00
CA VAL A 227 2.79 9.28 -9.91
C VAL A 227 2.27 8.05 -9.18
N TRP A 228 0.97 7.99 -8.91
CA TRP A 228 0.34 6.81 -8.35
C TRP A 228 0.56 5.59 -9.25
N ASP A 229 0.38 5.73 -10.57
CA ASP A 229 0.54 4.63 -11.50
C ASP A 229 2.00 4.10 -11.48
N LYS A 230 3.00 5.01 -11.45
CA LYS A 230 4.42 4.65 -11.36
C LYS A 230 4.84 4.01 -10.04
N VAL A 231 4.23 4.38 -8.91
CA VAL A 231 4.67 3.92 -7.59
C VAL A 231 3.85 2.73 -7.09
N VAL A 232 2.54 2.75 -7.30
CA VAL A 232 1.59 1.75 -6.78
C VAL A 232 1.23 0.71 -7.85
N ASN A 233 1.09 1.12 -9.11
CA ASN A 233 0.64 0.25 -10.21
C ASN A 233 1.73 -0.03 -11.26
N TYR A 234 3.00 0.04 -10.85
CA TYR A 234 4.18 -0.04 -11.72
C TYR A 234 4.19 -1.26 -12.67
N LYS A 235 3.54 -2.38 -12.31
CA LYS A 235 3.46 -3.58 -13.16
C LYS A 235 2.60 -3.42 -14.41
N ARG A 236 1.82 -2.34 -14.55
CA ARG A 236 1.11 -2.08 -15.80
C ARG A 236 2.04 -1.63 -16.92
N VAL A 237 3.21 -1.09 -16.58
CA VAL A 237 4.10 -0.41 -17.52
C VAL A 237 5.05 -1.38 -18.24
N GLU A 238 5.17 -2.63 -17.78
CA GLU A 238 6.11 -3.63 -18.34
C GLU A 238 5.59 -4.41 -19.56
N LEU A 239 4.37 -4.14 -20.04
CA LEU A 239 3.90 -4.66 -21.32
C LEU A 239 3.87 -3.49 -22.32
N ASP A 240 4.73 -3.55 -23.35
CA ASP A 240 4.67 -2.61 -24.45
C ASP A 240 3.32 -2.73 -25.20
N GLN A 241 3.03 -1.80 -26.12
CA GLN A 241 1.80 -1.81 -26.91
C GLN A 241 1.60 -3.09 -27.75
N ASP A 242 2.64 -3.89 -27.90
CA ASP A 242 2.71 -5.13 -28.67
C ASP A 242 2.74 -6.39 -27.79
N GLY A 243 2.70 -6.24 -26.47
CA GLY A 243 2.73 -7.35 -25.51
C GLY A 243 4.10 -8.00 -25.31
N ASN A 244 5.19 -7.36 -25.74
CA ASN A 244 6.54 -7.80 -25.45
C ASN A 244 7.00 -7.25 -24.08
N GLU A 245 7.76 -8.07 -23.35
CA GLU A 245 8.53 -7.60 -22.19
C GLU A 245 9.52 -6.52 -22.67
N ILE A 246 9.41 -5.31 -22.11
CA ILE A 246 10.42 -4.27 -22.31
C ILE A 246 11.73 -4.80 -21.72
N SER A 247 12.77 -4.90 -22.54
CA SER A 247 14.04 -5.47 -22.09
C SER A 247 14.61 -4.66 -20.93
N GLU A 248 15.09 -5.36 -19.90
CA GLU A 248 15.65 -4.80 -18.65
C GLU A 248 16.77 -3.76 -18.86
N GLU A 249 17.30 -3.65 -20.07
CA GLU A 249 18.46 -2.82 -20.41
C GLU A 249 18.10 -1.34 -20.59
N GLU A 250 16.85 -0.98 -20.93
CA GLU A 250 16.43 0.42 -21.08
C GLU A 250 16.06 1.12 -19.76
N GLY A 251 15.76 0.36 -18.69
CA GLY A 251 15.52 0.91 -17.34
C GLY A 251 16.80 1.34 -16.60
N ARG A 252 17.99 1.03 -17.14
CA ARG A 252 19.29 1.22 -16.47
C ARG A 252 19.87 2.63 -16.66
N LYS A 253 19.31 3.65 -16.03
CA LYS A 253 20.01 4.95 -15.83
C LYS A 253 19.68 5.64 -14.50
N LEU A 254 19.82 4.97 -13.35
CA LEU A 254 19.96 5.66 -12.05
C LEU A 254 20.97 4.91 -11.16
N ASN A 255 22.20 5.43 -11.12
CA ASN A 255 23.34 4.82 -10.40
C ASN A 255 23.45 5.41 -8.98
N VAL A 256 23.40 4.58 -7.93
CA VAL A 256 23.74 5.02 -6.55
C VAL A 256 24.55 3.96 -5.80
N ASN A 257 25.75 4.36 -5.34
CA ASN A 257 26.62 3.61 -4.44
C ASN A 257 25.95 3.34 -3.06
N ARG A 258 25.89 2.08 -2.63
CA ARG A 258 25.32 1.63 -1.35
C ARG A 258 26.39 1.53 -0.24
N ASN A 259 26.07 1.98 0.97
CA ASN A 259 26.73 1.51 2.21
C ASN A 259 25.97 0.30 2.78
N LEU A 260 26.69 -0.73 3.24
CA LEU A 260 26.16 -1.93 3.89
C LEU A 260 26.12 -1.75 5.42
N TYR A 261 25.05 -2.21 6.06
CA TYR A 261 24.86 -2.23 7.52
C TYR A 261 24.59 -3.66 7.97
N ASP A 262 24.92 -4.00 9.21
CA ASP A 262 24.54 -5.28 9.84
C ASP A 262 23.17 -5.22 10.53
N ASP A 263 22.70 -6.37 11.00
CA ASP A 263 21.43 -6.56 11.73
C ASP A 263 21.36 -5.79 13.07
N HIS A 264 22.43 -5.09 13.45
CA HIS A 264 22.52 -4.24 14.64
C HIS A 264 22.70 -2.75 14.29
N GLY A 265 22.55 -2.39 13.02
CA GLY A 265 22.64 -1.00 12.54
C GLY A 265 24.07 -0.43 12.52
N LYS A 266 25.10 -1.28 12.56
CA LYS A 266 26.51 -0.87 12.46
C LYS A 266 26.95 -0.86 10.99
N VAL A 267 27.65 0.20 10.58
CA VAL A 267 28.18 0.35 9.21
C VAL A 267 29.28 -0.69 8.98
N LEU A 268 29.07 -1.59 8.02
CA LEU A 268 30.01 -2.70 7.71
C LEU A 268 31.18 -2.27 6.83
N ALA A 269 31.05 -1.18 6.07
CA ALA A 269 32.15 -0.55 5.34
C ALA A 269 31.89 0.95 5.16
N LYS A 270 32.81 1.80 5.64
CA LYS A 270 32.87 3.21 5.24
C LYS A 270 33.78 3.31 4.03
N ASN A 271 33.31 3.90 2.93
CA ASN A 271 34.20 4.29 1.85
C ASN A 271 35.12 5.42 2.35
N VAL A 272 36.43 5.18 2.29
CA VAL A 272 37.52 5.96 2.92
C VAL A 272 37.84 7.27 2.16
N GLN A 273 36.93 7.81 1.34
CA GLN A 273 37.21 9.02 0.53
C GLN A 273 36.49 10.31 0.96
N ASP A 274 35.66 10.29 2.00
CA ASP A 274 34.82 11.45 2.38
C ASP A 274 35.37 12.33 3.53
N GLU A 275 36.70 12.40 3.74
CA GLU A 275 37.26 13.21 4.84
C GLU A 275 37.28 14.74 4.61
N LYS A 276 36.72 15.26 3.50
CA LYS A 276 36.71 16.72 3.23
C LYS A 276 35.35 17.37 2.95
N ALA A 277 34.23 16.65 3.09
CA ALA A 277 32.91 17.25 2.95
C ALA A 277 32.34 17.70 4.31
N VAL A 278 32.60 18.98 4.67
CA VAL A 278 31.77 19.68 5.67
C VAL A 278 30.39 19.86 5.04
N GLY A 279 29.47 19.00 5.46
CA GLY A 279 28.14 18.85 4.88
C GLY A 279 27.90 17.37 4.63
N VAL A 280 27.49 16.64 5.66
CA VAL A 280 27.01 15.26 5.53
C VAL A 280 25.72 15.31 4.73
N LYS A 281 25.83 15.34 3.39
CA LYS A 281 24.72 14.98 2.52
C LYS A 281 24.48 13.50 2.76
N ARG A 282 23.58 13.16 3.69
CA ARG A 282 23.00 11.82 3.75
C ARG A 282 22.42 11.57 2.38
N ARG A 283 23.05 10.68 1.60
CA ARG A 283 22.47 10.22 0.35
C ARG A 283 21.28 9.38 0.74
N VAL A 284 20.08 9.88 0.46
CA VAL A 284 18.87 9.08 0.38
C VAL A 284 19.22 7.88 -0.49
N LYS A 285 19.16 6.68 0.07
CA LYS A 285 19.25 5.46 -0.75
C LYS A 285 17.96 5.43 -1.54
N TYR A 286 17.99 5.98 -2.75
CA TYR A 286 16.97 5.59 -3.72
C TYR A 286 17.10 4.07 -3.85
N VAL A 287 16.04 3.38 -3.45
CA VAL A 287 15.95 1.94 -3.57
C VAL A 287 16.01 1.65 -5.06
N SER A 288 17.13 1.09 -5.52
CA SER A 288 17.32 0.75 -6.94
C SER A 288 16.13 -0.08 -7.42
N HIS A 289 15.76 0.02 -8.70
CA HIS A 289 14.82 -0.91 -9.32
C HIS A 289 15.23 -2.39 -9.15
N GLU A 290 16.51 -2.65 -8.84
CA GLU A 290 17.09 -3.95 -8.54
C GLU A 290 16.96 -4.37 -7.06
N ASP A 291 16.48 -3.49 -6.18
CA ASP A 291 16.23 -3.87 -4.80
C ASP A 291 14.98 -4.76 -4.73
N PRO A 292 15.06 -5.97 -4.15
CA PRO A 292 13.91 -6.86 -4.01
C PRO A 292 12.76 -6.24 -3.20
N SER A 293 13.06 -5.27 -2.32
CA SER A 293 12.07 -4.52 -1.55
C SER A 293 11.50 -3.30 -2.29
N HIS A 294 12.04 -2.98 -3.48
CA HIS A 294 11.43 -1.97 -4.35
C HIS A 294 10.04 -2.46 -4.74
N PRO A 295 9.02 -1.57 -4.85
CA PRO A 295 7.70 -1.98 -5.27
C PRO A 295 7.80 -2.81 -6.54
N THR A 296 8.63 -2.41 -7.51
CA THR A 296 8.84 -3.14 -8.80
C THR A 296 9.13 -4.62 -8.67
N GLN A 297 9.88 -5.03 -7.65
CA GLN A 297 10.28 -6.42 -7.41
C GLN A 297 9.41 -7.11 -6.33
N SER A 298 8.74 -6.32 -5.49
CA SER A 298 8.01 -6.73 -4.27
C SER A 298 6.70 -7.52 -4.48
N LEU A 299 6.42 -8.04 -5.69
CA LEU A 299 5.36 -9.03 -5.82
C LEU A 299 5.95 -10.39 -5.55
N ARG A 300 5.76 -10.80 -4.30
CA ARG A 300 6.03 -12.17 -3.87
C ARG A 300 5.54 -13.19 -4.90
N ASP A 301 6.37 -14.17 -5.24
CA ASP A 301 5.95 -15.30 -6.07
C ASP A 301 5.12 -16.31 -5.27
N GLY A 302 4.28 -17.08 -5.95
CA GLY A 302 3.45 -18.12 -5.34
C GLY A 302 1.96 -17.79 -5.20
N LYS A 303 1.21 -18.71 -4.61
CA LYS A 303 -0.27 -18.67 -4.55
C LYS A 303 -0.76 -17.42 -3.79
N ARG A 304 -1.59 -16.60 -4.44
CA ARG A 304 -2.15 -15.37 -3.85
C ARG A 304 -3.26 -15.65 -2.82
N ASN A 305 -3.99 -16.73 -3.00
CA ASN A 305 -5.13 -17.07 -2.15
C ASN A 305 -4.67 -17.96 -1.00
N SER A 306 -4.83 -17.44 0.21
CA SER A 306 -4.56 -18.16 1.44
C SER A 306 -5.84 -18.79 1.97
N SER A 307 -5.79 -20.09 2.28
CA SER A 307 -6.96 -20.78 2.82
C SER A 307 -7.21 -20.36 4.27
N PHE A 308 -8.49 -20.32 4.65
CA PHE A 308 -8.97 -20.19 6.04
C PHE A 308 -10.03 -21.26 6.32
N THR A 309 -10.18 -21.66 7.59
CA THR A 309 -11.32 -22.50 8.02
C THR A 309 -12.58 -21.67 8.12
N LYS A 310 -13.75 -22.34 8.18
CA LYS A 310 -15.03 -21.66 8.35
C LYS A 310 -15.08 -20.88 9.66
N GLU A 311 -14.59 -21.48 10.75
CA GLU A 311 -14.55 -20.88 12.10
C GLU A 311 -13.68 -19.63 12.13
N GLN A 312 -12.54 -19.64 11.41
CA GLN A 312 -11.66 -18.49 11.30
C GLN A 312 -12.33 -17.34 10.54
N LEU A 313 -13.01 -17.63 9.43
CA LEU A 313 -13.75 -16.61 8.67
C LEU A 313 -14.89 -16.01 9.50
N GLU A 314 -15.65 -16.82 10.23
CA GLU A 314 -16.68 -16.32 11.15
C GLU A 314 -16.09 -15.45 12.28
N SER A 315 -14.92 -15.81 12.79
CA SER A 315 -14.20 -14.99 13.79
C SER A 315 -13.75 -13.63 13.22
N MET A 316 -13.24 -13.60 11.99
CA MET A 316 -12.94 -12.34 11.29
C MET A 316 -14.21 -11.51 11.10
N LYS A 317 -15.29 -12.11 10.59
CA LYS A 317 -16.57 -11.45 10.35
C LYS A 317 -17.12 -10.81 11.63
N SER A 318 -17.13 -11.58 12.73
CA SER A 318 -17.56 -11.09 14.04
C SER A 318 -16.71 -9.92 14.51
N THR A 319 -15.38 -10.02 14.39
CA THR A 319 -14.43 -8.96 14.75
C THR A 319 -14.66 -7.68 13.96
N ILE A 320 -14.80 -7.78 12.64
CA ILE A 320 -15.04 -6.63 11.76
C ILE A 320 -16.41 -6.01 12.02
N ASN A 321 -17.45 -6.81 12.22
CA ASN A 321 -18.78 -6.31 12.54
C ASN A 321 -18.80 -5.54 13.87
N ALA A 322 -18.07 -6.04 14.89
CA ALA A 322 -17.93 -5.35 16.17
C ALA A 322 -17.19 -4.00 16.03
N LEU A 323 -16.12 -3.94 15.23
CA LEU A 323 -15.41 -2.69 14.92
C LEU A 323 -16.30 -1.70 14.16
N ARG A 324 -17.04 -2.18 13.16
CA ARG A 324 -17.99 -1.37 12.38
C ARG A 324 -19.08 -0.77 13.28
N ALA A 325 -19.65 -1.58 14.16
CA ALA A 325 -20.67 -1.12 15.12
C ALA A 325 -20.11 -0.10 16.13
N ARG A 326 -18.85 -0.25 16.53
CA ARG A 326 -18.18 0.70 17.45
C ARG A 326 -17.96 2.07 16.80
N PHE A 327 -17.62 2.11 15.51
CA PHE A 327 -17.25 3.34 14.80
C PHE A 327 -18.30 3.78 13.78
N LEU A 328 -19.60 3.66 14.11
CA LEU A 328 -20.69 4.01 13.19
C LEU A 328 -20.67 5.48 12.71
N SER A 329 -20.09 6.39 13.49
CA SER A 329 -19.92 7.80 13.11
C SER A 329 -18.76 8.04 12.13
N GLU A 330 -17.91 7.03 11.90
CA GLU A 330 -16.75 7.11 11.02
C GLU A 330 -17.06 6.54 9.64
N TYR A 331 -17.79 7.32 8.83
CA TYR A 331 -18.31 6.90 7.53
C TYR A 331 -17.26 6.17 6.65
N THR A 332 -16.06 6.75 6.50
CA THR A 332 -14.99 6.14 5.69
C THR A 332 -14.60 4.76 6.21
N LEU A 333 -14.41 4.62 7.52
CA LEU A 333 -14.07 3.34 8.13
C LEU A 333 -15.22 2.33 7.98
N VAL A 334 -16.47 2.75 8.20
CA VAL A 334 -17.66 1.90 8.04
C VAL A 334 -17.76 1.33 6.63
N VAL A 335 -17.51 2.15 5.60
CA VAL A 335 -17.49 1.70 4.20
C VAL A 335 -16.39 0.66 3.97
N ILE A 336 -15.18 0.91 4.47
CA ILE A 336 -14.04 -0.03 4.36
C ILE A 336 -14.38 -1.36 5.03
N LEU A 337 -14.82 -1.33 6.30
CA LEU A 337 -15.14 -2.55 7.06
C LEU A 337 -16.32 -3.32 6.46
N THR A 338 -17.29 -2.63 5.85
CA THR A 338 -18.41 -3.29 5.16
C THR A 338 -17.92 -4.07 3.94
N SER A 339 -17.04 -3.48 3.12
CA SER A 339 -16.41 -4.17 1.98
C SER A 339 -15.68 -5.44 2.43
N TYR A 340 -14.92 -5.38 3.53
CA TYR A 340 -14.23 -6.58 4.05
C TYR A 340 -15.19 -7.65 4.58
N MET A 341 -16.33 -7.25 5.16
CA MET A 341 -17.37 -8.21 5.55
C MET A 341 -17.96 -8.92 4.34
N GLU A 342 -18.27 -8.19 3.26
CA GLU A 342 -18.80 -8.77 2.03
C GLU A 342 -17.81 -9.77 1.41
N GLU A 343 -16.51 -9.46 1.42
CA GLU A 343 -15.45 -10.37 1.00
C GLU A 343 -15.48 -11.69 1.80
N ILE A 344 -15.49 -11.60 3.14
CA ILE A 344 -15.54 -12.77 4.03
C ILE A 344 -16.82 -13.59 3.81
N GLU A 345 -17.97 -12.93 3.65
CA GLU A 345 -19.24 -13.61 3.39
C GLU A 345 -19.25 -14.37 2.07
N ASN A 346 -18.59 -13.83 1.04
CA ASN A 346 -18.44 -14.53 -0.23
C ASN A 346 -17.56 -15.76 -0.09
N GLU A 347 -16.44 -15.67 0.63
CA GLU A 347 -15.57 -16.83 0.91
C GLU A 347 -16.28 -17.90 1.76
N LEU A 348 -17.10 -17.49 2.74
CA LEU A 348 -17.93 -18.40 3.54
C LEU A 348 -18.93 -19.18 2.67
N LYS A 349 -19.58 -18.53 1.70
CA LYS A 349 -20.52 -19.19 0.79
C LYS A 349 -19.85 -20.26 -0.08
N LEU A 350 -18.58 -20.07 -0.44
CA LEU A 350 -17.81 -21.05 -1.23
C LEU A 350 -17.42 -22.30 -0.42
N LYS A 351 -17.57 -22.29 0.90
CA LYS A 351 -17.25 -23.41 1.81
C LYS A 351 -18.49 -24.16 2.32
N LEU A 352 -19.69 -23.75 1.89
CA LEU A 352 -20.95 -24.46 2.11
C LEU A 352 -21.21 -25.39 0.93
#